data_AF-E5XQH0-F1
#
_entry.id   AF-E5XQH0-F1
#
_cell.length_a   1.000
_cell.length_b   1.000
_cell.length_c   1.000
_cell.angle_alpha   90.00
_cell.angle_beta   90.00
_cell.angle_gamma   90.00
#
_symmetry.space_group_name_H-M   'P 1'
#
loop_
_entity.id
_entity.type
_entity.pdbx_description
1 polymer ?
#
loop_
_entity_poly.entity_id
_entity_poly.type
_entity_poly.pdbx_seq_one_letter_code
_entity_poly.pdbx_strand_id
1 'polypeptide(L)'
;MPKQHPPHVRARALFLIGRQGLTAEAAAREIGVNTQTVRAWWHDHRTAHGIAPAVRRHSPEVKQAALRLVVHDGLAPADAAKALGIKAGIVSHWANEHRKAQCLPPPEQGHPEHVRREALRLVFEHGRSSAQAAREVGVPTQTVAHWANEHRKTHGLPPAKARHPEHARREAVRLVLENGLTCARAAERVGASETSVGLWAKEHRALHSIPPTRRGHPEHVHREAVRLVLEDGLSRAQAAKQTGAHTGTVERWVQLSLRELHRDPGQLQALAARLAVHRNQPLPDIAKRLRIPLGDLARWLSDDHRAKRGKRHAALRAKEGA
;
A
#
# COMPACT_ATOMS: atom_id res chain seq x y z
N MET A 1 16.13 10.47 7.18
CA MET A 1 16.75 11.41 8.15
C MET A 1 16.90 12.76 7.47
N PRO A 2 16.21 13.83 7.92
CA PRO A 2 16.44 15.16 7.38
C PRO A 2 17.91 15.55 7.61
N LYS A 3 18.61 16.01 6.56
CA LYS A 3 19.99 16.47 6.70
C LYS A 3 20.02 17.66 7.65
N GLN A 4 20.66 17.50 8.81
CA GLN A 4 20.86 18.62 9.73
C GLN A 4 21.88 19.58 9.11
N HIS A 5 21.48 20.83 8.90
CA HIS A 5 22.40 21.87 8.43
C HIS A 5 23.17 22.45 9.63
N PRO A 6 24.43 22.89 9.44
CA PRO A 6 25.18 23.56 10.49
C PRO A 6 24.46 24.81 11.03
N PRO A 7 24.54 25.13 12.34
CA PRO A 7 23.82 26.27 12.94
C PRO A 7 24.09 27.63 12.29
N HIS A 8 25.32 27.87 11.82
CA HIS A 8 25.70 29.13 11.17
C HIS A 8 24.96 29.36 9.84
N VAL A 9 24.60 28.29 9.12
CA VAL A 9 23.82 28.36 7.87
C VAL A 9 22.42 28.89 8.15
N ARG A 10 21.78 28.39 9.21
CA ARG A 10 20.47 28.89 9.67
C ARG A 10 20.57 30.34 10.11
N ALA A 11 21.57 30.70 10.91
CA ALA A 11 21.76 32.07 11.38
C ALA A 11 21.96 33.06 10.22
N ARG A 12 22.78 32.69 9.22
CA ARG A 12 22.98 33.51 8.01
C ARG A 12 21.66 33.72 7.25
N ALA A 13 20.86 32.67 7.07
CA ALA A 13 19.57 32.78 6.37
C ALA A 13 18.60 33.75 7.06
N LEU A 14 18.52 33.68 8.40
CA LEU A 14 17.68 34.58 9.19
C LEU A 14 18.18 36.03 9.11
N PHE A 15 19.50 36.24 9.11
CA PHE A 15 20.10 37.57 8.93
C PHE A 15 19.76 38.20 7.57
N LEU A 16 19.90 37.43 6.48
CA LEU A 16 19.57 37.90 5.12
C LEU A 16 18.10 38.33 5.00
N ILE A 17 17.18 37.54 5.57
CA ILE A 17 15.75 37.85 5.48
C ILE A 17 15.37 38.98 6.43
N GLY A 18 15.74 38.89 7.71
CA GLY A 18 15.29 39.80 8.75
C GLY A 18 15.94 41.18 8.69
N ARG A 19 17.24 41.25 8.38
CA ARG A 19 18.00 42.51 8.41
C ARG A 19 18.21 43.13 7.04
N GLN A 20 18.43 42.29 6.01
CA GLN A 20 18.69 42.79 4.65
C GLN A 20 17.42 42.79 3.77
N GLY A 21 16.30 42.23 4.25
CA GLY A 21 15.03 42.23 3.51
C GLY A 21 15.03 41.31 2.28
N LEU A 22 15.96 40.34 2.20
CA LEU A 22 15.99 39.40 1.08
C LEU A 22 14.76 38.48 1.11
N THR A 23 14.32 38.06 -0.07
CA THR A 23 13.34 36.99 -0.21
C THR A 23 13.95 35.65 0.22
N ALA A 24 13.11 34.71 0.65
CA ALA A 24 13.58 33.37 1.03
C ALA A 24 14.29 32.66 -0.14
N GLU A 25 13.88 32.94 -1.37
CA GLU A 25 14.50 32.44 -2.60
C GLU A 25 15.92 32.99 -2.81
N ALA A 26 16.11 34.30 -2.61
CA ALA A 26 17.41 34.94 -2.73
C ALA A 26 18.37 34.44 -1.64
N ALA A 27 17.91 34.40 -0.39
CA ALA A 27 18.69 33.87 0.73
C ALA A 27 19.06 32.38 0.53
N ALA A 28 18.13 31.57 0.01
CA ALA A 28 18.37 30.17 -0.29
C ALA A 28 19.43 29.97 -1.38
N ARG A 29 19.42 30.81 -2.43
CA ARG A 29 20.41 30.79 -3.50
C ARG A 29 21.79 31.20 -3.00
N GLU A 30 21.89 32.24 -2.18
CA GLU A 30 23.16 32.71 -1.61
C GLU A 30 23.82 31.64 -0.72
N ILE A 31 23.02 30.92 0.06
CA ILE A 31 23.51 29.97 1.06
C ILE A 31 23.64 28.54 0.51
N GLY A 32 23.09 28.25 -0.68
CA GLY A 32 23.14 26.92 -1.29
C GLY A 32 22.21 25.91 -0.61
N VAL A 33 21.04 26.35 -0.13
CA VAL A 33 20.05 25.51 0.56
C VAL A 33 18.69 25.52 -0.15
N ASN A 34 17.84 24.54 0.16
CA ASN A 34 16.48 24.50 -0.38
C ASN A 34 15.64 25.67 0.16
N THR A 35 14.88 26.34 -0.72
CA THR A 35 13.98 27.45 -0.35
C THR A 35 12.97 27.10 0.75
N GLN A 36 12.43 25.87 0.75
CA GLN A 36 11.50 25.42 1.79
C GLN A 36 12.17 25.31 3.16
N THR A 37 13.44 24.92 3.21
CA THR A 37 14.22 24.89 4.45
C THR A 37 14.38 26.29 5.04
N VAL A 38 14.70 27.27 4.20
CA VAL A 38 14.83 28.68 4.62
C VAL A 38 13.48 29.24 5.09
N ARG A 39 12.39 28.94 4.37
CA ARG A 39 11.03 29.34 4.78
C ARG A 39 10.63 28.74 6.12
N ALA A 40 10.94 27.47 6.37
CA ALA A 40 10.70 26.82 7.65
C ALA A 40 11.50 27.49 8.78
N TRP A 41 12.80 27.75 8.57
CA TRP A 41 13.61 28.46 9.56
C TRP A 41 13.08 29.84 9.89
N TRP A 42 12.66 30.60 8.87
CA TRP A 42 12.07 31.92 9.06
C TRP A 42 10.73 31.86 9.79
N HIS A 43 9.90 30.86 9.48
CA HIS A 43 8.64 30.63 10.19
C HIS A 43 8.90 30.36 11.68
N ASP A 44 9.78 29.41 12.01
CA ASP A 44 10.13 29.08 13.39
C ASP A 44 10.68 30.29 14.14
N HIS A 45 11.60 31.04 13.51
CA HIS A 45 12.21 32.21 14.10
C HIS A 45 11.16 33.28 14.42
N ARG A 46 10.25 33.54 13.48
CA ARG A 46 9.16 34.48 13.69
C ARG A 46 8.22 34.06 14.81
N THR A 47 7.85 32.79 14.86
CA THR A 47 7.01 32.23 15.94
C THR A 47 7.70 32.37 17.30
N ALA A 48 9.00 32.06 17.38
CA ALA A 48 9.77 32.16 18.62
C ALA A 48 9.95 33.60 19.12
N HIS A 49 9.90 34.60 18.24
CA HIS A 49 10.12 36.01 18.57
C HIS A 49 8.84 36.86 18.49
N GLY A 50 7.66 36.24 18.35
CA GLY A 50 6.38 36.96 18.23
C GLY A 50 6.28 37.88 17.00
N ILE A 51 7.06 37.63 15.95
CA ILE A 51 7.07 38.46 14.74
C ILE A 51 5.87 38.07 13.87
N ALA A 52 4.88 38.96 13.83
CA ALA A 52 3.70 38.81 12.99
C ALA A 52 4.07 38.55 11.52
N PRO A 53 3.26 37.77 10.77
CA PRO A 53 3.47 37.61 9.34
C PRO A 53 3.49 38.96 8.65
N ALA A 54 4.43 39.12 7.73
CA ALA A 54 4.34 40.18 6.73
C ALA A 54 3.08 39.90 5.89
N VAL A 55 1.94 40.41 6.35
CA VAL A 55 0.72 40.46 5.57
C VAL A 55 1.04 41.45 4.47
N ARG A 56 1.22 40.96 3.24
CA ARG A 56 1.18 41.85 2.07
C ARG A 56 -0.21 42.45 2.07
N ARG A 57 -0.34 43.64 2.68
CA ARG A 57 -1.58 44.39 2.69
C ARG A 57 -1.80 44.84 1.25
N HIS A 58 -2.70 44.16 0.58
CA HIS A 58 -3.23 44.70 -0.67
C HIS A 58 -4.08 45.91 -0.31
N SER A 59 -3.95 46.97 -1.11
CA SER A 59 -4.74 48.16 -0.89
C SER A 59 -6.23 47.84 -1.12
N PRO A 60 -7.16 48.54 -0.44
CA PRO A 60 -8.59 48.31 -0.61
C PRO A 60 -9.04 48.49 -2.06
N GLU A 61 -8.38 49.36 -2.82
CA GLU A 61 -8.65 49.59 -4.24
C GLU A 61 -8.36 48.34 -5.08
N VAL A 62 -7.26 47.63 -4.81
CA VAL A 62 -6.92 46.37 -5.50
C VAL A 62 -7.96 45.29 -5.18
N LYS A 63 -8.43 45.22 -3.92
CA LYS A 63 -9.50 44.30 -3.53
C LYS A 63 -10.80 44.62 -4.25
N GLN A 64 -11.18 45.89 -4.31
CA GLN A 64 -12.41 46.33 -4.98
C GLN A 64 -12.34 46.08 -6.50
N ALA A 65 -11.20 46.37 -7.14
CA ALA A 65 -10.96 46.07 -8.55
C ALA A 65 -11.05 44.56 -8.84
N ALA A 66 -10.46 43.71 -7.99
CA ALA A 66 -10.53 42.26 -8.11
C ALA A 66 -11.97 41.74 -7.99
N LEU A 67 -12.75 42.28 -7.04
CA LEU A 67 -14.15 41.94 -6.87
C LEU A 67 -14.98 42.34 -8.08
N ARG A 68 -14.74 43.52 -8.65
CA ARG A 68 -15.42 43.98 -9.85
C ARG A 68 -15.19 43.03 -11.03
N LEU A 69 -13.93 42.70 -11.33
CA LEU A 69 -13.60 41.81 -12.43
C LEU A 69 -14.26 40.43 -12.29
N VAL A 70 -14.29 39.86 -11.09
CA VAL A 70 -14.80 38.49 -10.88
C VAL A 70 -16.32 38.43 -10.70
N VAL A 71 -16.91 39.38 -9.96
CA VAL A 71 -18.33 39.33 -9.58
C VAL A 71 -19.20 40.05 -10.60
N HIS A 72 -18.74 41.17 -11.15
CA HIS A 72 -19.52 41.96 -12.12
C HIS A 72 -19.16 41.59 -13.55
N ASP A 73 -17.88 41.50 -13.88
CA ASP A 73 -17.43 41.27 -15.26
C ASP A 73 -17.31 39.77 -15.61
N GLY A 74 -17.49 38.88 -14.63
CA GLY A 74 -17.52 37.43 -14.82
C GLY A 74 -16.17 36.78 -15.15
N LEU A 75 -15.04 37.48 -14.96
CA LEU A 75 -13.72 36.91 -15.22
C LEU A 75 -13.39 35.77 -14.25
N ALA A 76 -12.68 34.77 -14.75
CA ALA A 76 -12.11 33.75 -13.88
C ALA A 76 -11.10 34.39 -12.90
N PRO A 77 -11.03 33.93 -11.63
CA PRO A 77 -10.11 34.50 -10.64
C PRO A 77 -8.63 34.49 -11.06
N ALA A 78 -8.22 33.54 -11.91
CA ALA A 78 -6.87 33.47 -12.44
C ALA A 78 -6.55 34.63 -13.40
N ASP A 79 -7.49 35.00 -14.27
CA ASP A 79 -7.33 36.08 -15.23
C ASP A 79 -7.38 37.44 -14.55
N ALA A 80 -8.32 37.64 -13.62
CA ALA A 80 -8.38 38.83 -12.79
C ALA A 80 -7.09 39.02 -11.97
N ALA A 81 -6.53 37.93 -11.44
CA ALA A 81 -5.27 37.97 -10.71
C ALA A 81 -4.07 38.33 -11.60
N LYS A 82 -4.03 37.81 -12.84
CA LYS A 82 -3.03 38.17 -13.84
C LYS A 82 -3.12 39.66 -14.20
N ALA A 83 -4.32 40.20 -14.39
CA ALA A 83 -4.54 41.62 -14.70
C ALA A 83 -4.08 42.55 -13.57
N LEU A 84 -4.25 42.14 -12.31
CA LEU A 84 -3.92 42.96 -11.13
C LEU A 84 -2.53 42.67 -10.53
N GLY A 85 -1.75 41.75 -11.11
CA GLY A 85 -0.43 41.38 -10.60
C GLY A 85 -0.45 40.72 -9.21
N ILE A 86 -1.53 40.03 -8.87
CA ILE A 86 -1.72 39.36 -7.57
C ILE A 86 -1.87 37.84 -7.73
N LYS A 87 -1.86 37.09 -6.61
CA LYS A 87 -2.04 35.63 -6.65
C LYS A 87 -3.51 35.27 -6.82
N ALA A 88 -3.82 34.34 -7.72
CA ALA A 88 -5.18 33.85 -7.98
C ALA A 88 -5.93 33.40 -6.71
N GLY A 89 -5.25 32.72 -5.78
CA GLY A 89 -5.87 32.30 -4.52
C GLY A 89 -6.37 33.44 -3.64
N ILE A 90 -5.74 34.62 -3.73
CA ILE A 90 -6.17 35.82 -2.98
C ILE A 90 -7.47 36.37 -3.59
N VAL A 91 -7.53 36.46 -4.91
CA VAL A 91 -8.74 36.89 -5.64
C VAL A 91 -9.91 35.93 -5.38
N SER A 92 -9.67 34.62 -5.48
CA SER A 92 -10.69 33.61 -5.16
C SER A 92 -11.19 33.73 -3.72
N HIS A 93 -10.29 33.95 -2.77
CA HIS A 93 -10.65 34.14 -1.38
C HIS A 93 -11.52 35.40 -1.19
N TRP A 94 -11.13 36.55 -1.76
CA TRP A 94 -11.92 37.77 -1.68
C TRP A 94 -13.29 37.63 -2.33
N ALA A 95 -13.37 37.04 -3.52
CA ALA A 95 -14.63 36.80 -4.21
C ALA A 95 -15.56 35.89 -3.39
N ASN A 96 -15.03 34.84 -2.77
CA ASN A 96 -15.81 33.94 -1.92
C ASN A 96 -16.31 34.64 -0.64
N GLU A 97 -15.46 35.42 0.03
CA GLU A 97 -15.87 36.19 1.21
C GLU A 97 -16.93 37.24 0.85
N HIS A 98 -16.78 37.93 -0.28
CA HIS A 98 -17.77 38.88 -0.76
C HIS A 98 -19.11 38.20 -1.07
N ARG A 99 -19.10 37.05 -1.74
CA ARG A 99 -20.32 36.27 -2.01
C ARG A 99 -21.01 35.82 -0.74
N LYS A 100 -20.26 35.33 0.26
CA LYS A 100 -20.82 34.97 1.58
C LYS A 100 -21.47 36.17 2.26
N ALA A 101 -20.79 37.32 2.26
CA ALA A 101 -21.30 38.55 2.87
C ALA A 101 -22.58 39.07 2.19
N GLN A 102 -22.70 38.85 0.88
CA GLN A 102 -23.84 39.29 0.06
C GLN A 102 -24.88 38.18 -0.19
N CYS A 103 -24.75 37.02 0.47
CA CYS A 103 -25.60 35.84 0.23
C CYS A 103 -25.72 35.45 -1.27
N LEU A 104 -24.69 35.72 -2.07
CA LEU A 104 -24.66 35.38 -3.48
C LEU A 104 -24.43 33.87 -3.66
N PRO A 105 -25.01 33.25 -4.70
CA PRO A 105 -24.75 31.85 -5.00
C PRO A 105 -23.25 31.62 -5.25
N PRO A 106 -22.73 30.41 -4.94
CA PRO A 106 -21.38 30.02 -5.32
C PRO A 106 -21.15 30.29 -6.82
N PRO A 107 -19.91 30.59 -7.25
CA PRO A 107 -19.63 30.72 -8.67
C PRO A 107 -20.15 29.47 -9.38
N GLU A 108 -20.67 29.65 -10.60
CA GLU A 108 -20.92 28.55 -11.53
C GLU A 108 -19.57 27.93 -11.96
N GLN A 109 -18.79 27.47 -10.99
CA GLN A 109 -17.75 26.45 -11.15
C GLN A 109 -18.40 25.05 -11.08
N GLY A 110 -19.67 24.96 -11.47
CA GLY A 110 -20.38 23.72 -11.64
C GLY A 110 -20.32 23.33 -13.10
N HIS A 111 -20.00 22.06 -13.37
CA HIS A 111 -20.40 21.49 -14.64
C HIS A 111 -21.91 21.71 -14.83
N PRO A 112 -22.39 21.90 -16.07
CA PRO A 112 -23.81 22.07 -16.33
C PRO A 112 -24.66 20.98 -15.66
N GLU A 113 -25.85 21.32 -15.16
CA GLU A 113 -26.67 20.39 -14.39
C GLU A 113 -27.02 19.12 -15.19
N HIS A 114 -27.11 19.21 -16.53
CA HIS A 114 -27.28 18.04 -17.39
C HIS A 114 -26.09 17.06 -17.33
N VAL A 115 -24.85 17.57 -17.22
CA VAL A 115 -23.63 16.75 -17.06
C VAL A 115 -23.66 16.04 -15.72
N ARG A 116 -24.06 16.74 -14.65
CA ARG A 116 -24.23 16.14 -13.32
C ARG A 116 -25.28 15.03 -13.35
N ARG A 117 -26.44 15.30 -13.96
CA ARG A 117 -27.54 14.33 -14.07
C ARG A 117 -27.13 13.09 -14.83
N GLU A 118 -26.46 13.26 -15.97
CA GLU A 118 -25.96 12.14 -16.78
C GLU A 118 -24.90 11.31 -16.03
N ALA A 119 -23.97 11.97 -15.33
CA ALA A 119 -22.99 11.28 -14.51
C ALA A 119 -23.64 10.44 -13.39
N LEU A 120 -24.69 10.95 -12.76
CA LEU A 120 -25.46 10.22 -11.75
C LEU A 120 -26.24 9.05 -12.36
N ARG A 121 -26.85 9.25 -13.54
CA ARG A 121 -27.54 8.20 -14.33
C ARG A 121 -26.62 7.03 -14.63
N LEU A 122 -25.39 7.31 -15.08
CA LEU A 122 -24.39 6.28 -15.35
C LEU A 122 -23.97 5.52 -14.08
N VAL A 123 -23.87 6.20 -12.94
CA VAL A 123 -23.46 5.57 -11.67
C VAL A 123 -24.57 4.71 -11.06
N PHE A 124 -25.80 5.23 -10.97
CA PHE A 124 -26.88 4.58 -10.22
C PHE A 124 -27.76 3.66 -11.08
N GLU A 125 -28.03 4.03 -12.33
CA GLU A 125 -28.88 3.21 -13.21
C GLU A 125 -28.06 2.20 -14.01
N HIS A 126 -26.86 2.57 -14.45
CA HIS A 126 -26.01 1.71 -15.30
C HIS A 126 -24.90 1.00 -14.51
N GLY A 127 -24.83 1.19 -13.19
CA GLY A 127 -23.86 0.55 -12.31
C GLY A 127 -22.39 0.87 -12.63
N ARG A 128 -22.11 1.97 -13.35
CA ARG A 128 -20.74 2.35 -13.70
C ARG A 128 -20.00 2.87 -12.47
N SER A 129 -18.70 2.61 -12.42
CA SER A 129 -17.83 3.26 -11.42
C SER A 129 -17.75 4.77 -11.67
N SER A 130 -17.53 5.57 -10.63
CA SER A 130 -17.34 7.02 -10.77
C SER A 130 -16.21 7.39 -11.75
N ALA A 131 -15.20 6.53 -11.91
CA ALA A 131 -14.11 6.74 -12.86
C ALA A 131 -14.50 6.45 -14.32
N GLN A 132 -15.45 5.54 -14.55
CA GLN A 132 -16.01 5.29 -15.88
C GLN A 132 -16.97 6.41 -16.27
N ALA A 133 -17.92 6.74 -15.39
CA ALA A 133 -18.86 7.84 -15.62
C ALA A 133 -18.14 9.18 -15.87
N ALA A 134 -17.09 9.47 -15.08
CA ALA A 134 -16.25 10.67 -15.25
C ALA A 134 -15.61 10.78 -16.65
N ARG A 135 -15.10 9.66 -17.19
CA ARG A 135 -14.52 9.63 -18.53
C ARG A 135 -15.56 9.87 -19.61
N GLU A 136 -16.77 9.34 -19.42
CA GLU A 136 -17.86 9.45 -20.37
C GLU A 136 -18.44 10.87 -20.43
N VAL A 137 -18.60 11.52 -19.28
CA VAL A 137 -19.15 12.89 -19.22
C VAL A 137 -18.08 14.00 -19.32
N GLY A 138 -16.79 13.64 -19.41
CA GLY A 138 -15.69 14.59 -19.54
C GLY A 138 -15.40 15.43 -18.28
N VAL A 139 -15.57 14.86 -17.08
CA VAL A 139 -15.34 15.58 -15.80
C VAL A 139 -14.35 14.85 -14.90
N PRO A 140 -13.71 15.51 -13.92
CA PRO A 140 -12.81 14.83 -12.99
C PRO A 140 -13.51 13.75 -12.16
N THR A 141 -12.83 12.62 -11.93
CA THR A 141 -13.37 11.49 -11.16
C THR A 141 -13.79 11.89 -9.74
N GLN A 142 -13.05 12.79 -9.09
CA GLN A 142 -13.40 13.28 -7.75
C GLN A 142 -14.73 14.05 -7.75
N THR A 143 -15.04 14.77 -8.83
CA THR A 143 -16.29 15.51 -8.99
C THR A 143 -17.48 14.57 -9.08
N VAL A 144 -17.40 13.53 -9.94
CA VAL A 144 -18.47 12.50 -10.01
C VAL A 144 -18.61 11.75 -8.69
N ALA A 145 -17.51 11.41 -8.03
CA ALA A 145 -17.55 10.75 -6.73
C ALA A 145 -18.22 11.64 -5.66
N HIS A 146 -17.94 12.95 -5.67
CA HIS A 146 -18.60 13.91 -4.81
C HIS A 146 -20.09 14.00 -5.10
N TRP A 147 -20.51 14.17 -6.36
CA TRP A 147 -21.93 14.19 -6.74
C TRP A 147 -22.67 12.92 -6.34
N ALA A 148 -22.08 11.75 -6.59
CA ALA A 148 -22.68 10.47 -6.21
C ALA A 148 -22.82 10.33 -4.68
N ASN A 149 -21.88 10.88 -3.91
CA ASN A 149 -21.99 10.89 -2.45
C ASN A 149 -23.08 11.85 -1.95
N GLU A 150 -23.17 13.05 -2.52
CA GLU A 150 -24.26 13.99 -2.20
C GLU A 150 -25.62 13.40 -2.56
N HIS A 151 -25.75 12.81 -3.76
CA HIS A 151 -26.97 12.12 -4.19
C HIS A 151 -27.39 11.03 -3.22
N ARG A 152 -26.43 10.23 -2.71
CA ARG A 152 -26.72 9.21 -1.69
C ARG A 152 -27.24 9.81 -0.40
N LYS A 153 -26.61 10.88 0.10
CA LYS A 153 -27.05 11.56 1.33
C LYS A 153 -28.48 12.08 1.18
N THR A 154 -28.79 12.74 0.07
CA THR A 154 -30.11 13.32 -0.20
C THR A 154 -31.20 12.24 -0.29
N HIS A 155 -30.88 11.07 -0.86
CA HIS A 155 -31.84 9.98 -1.05
C HIS A 155 -31.76 8.88 0.03
N GLY A 156 -31.05 9.12 1.13
CA GLY A 156 -30.89 8.13 2.21
C GLY A 156 -30.21 6.82 1.79
N LEU A 157 -29.49 6.81 0.66
CA LEU A 157 -28.78 5.64 0.19
C LEU A 157 -27.53 5.40 1.05
N PRO A 158 -27.14 4.14 1.26
CA PRO A 158 -25.93 3.84 1.99
C PRO A 158 -24.72 4.47 1.27
N PRO A 159 -23.69 4.92 2.01
CA PRO A 159 -22.49 5.51 1.41
C PRO A 159 -21.88 4.56 0.36
N ALA A 160 -21.14 5.08 -0.63
CA ALA A 160 -20.48 4.24 -1.65
C ALA A 160 -19.62 3.11 -1.04
N LYS A 161 -19.08 3.40 0.15
CA LYS A 161 -18.44 2.45 1.05
C LYS A 161 -19.48 1.85 1.99
N ALA A 162 -20.57 1.30 1.47
CA ALA A 162 -21.56 0.62 2.29
C ALA A 162 -20.76 -0.42 3.05
N ARG A 163 -20.72 -0.29 4.39
CA ARG A 163 -20.02 -1.24 5.24
C ARG A 163 -20.53 -2.60 4.79
N HIS A 164 -19.61 -3.45 4.31
CA HIS A 164 -19.99 -4.82 3.98
C HIS A 164 -20.75 -5.37 5.18
N PRO A 165 -21.88 -6.05 4.96
CA PRO A 165 -22.73 -6.47 6.06
C PRO A 165 -21.88 -7.30 7.04
N GLU A 166 -22.11 -7.12 8.34
CA GLU A 166 -21.22 -7.66 9.38
C GLU A 166 -21.05 -9.18 9.28
N HIS A 167 -22.04 -9.89 8.72
CA HIS A 167 -21.92 -11.32 8.42
C HIS A 167 -20.87 -11.61 7.33
N ALA A 168 -20.81 -10.82 6.25
CA ALA A 168 -19.83 -10.99 5.18
C ALA A 168 -18.41 -10.68 5.68
N ARG A 169 -18.29 -9.67 6.57
CA ARG A 169 -17.04 -9.39 7.27
C ARG A 169 -16.60 -10.57 8.13
N ARG A 170 -17.49 -11.08 8.99
CA ARG A 170 -17.21 -12.24 9.86
C ARG A 170 -16.84 -13.49 9.06
N GLU A 171 -17.59 -13.78 8.00
CA GLU A 171 -17.30 -14.91 7.12
C GLU A 171 -15.95 -14.76 6.41
N ALA A 172 -15.62 -13.57 5.89
CA ALA A 172 -14.33 -13.32 5.26
C ALA A 172 -13.17 -13.53 6.23
N VAL A 173 -13.32 -13.05 7.48
CA VAL A 173 -12.32 -13.26 8.53
C VAL A 173 -12.17 -14.73 8.89
N ARG A 174 -13.28 -15.46 9.05
CA ARG A 174 -13.29 -16.92 9.29
C ARG A 174 -12.56 -17.66 8.18
N LEU A 175 -12.89 -17.36 6.91
CA LEU A 175 -12.26 -17.99 5.76
C LEU A 175 -10.74 -17.76 5.72
N VAL A 176 -10.27 -16.57 6.10
CA VAL A 176 -8.83 -16.24 6.10
C VAL A 176 -8.09 -16.80 7.31
N LEU A 177 -8.66 -16.68 8.51
CA LEU A 177 -7.96 -17.00 9.76
C LEU A 177 -8.11 -18.47 10.15
N GLU A 178 -9.30 -19.04 10.00
CA GLU A 178 -9.59 -20.41 10.43
C GLU A 178 -9.39 -21.39 9.28
N ASN A 179 -9.94 -21.08 8.09
CA ASN A 179 -9.86 -21.99 6.94
C ASN A 179 -8.58 -21.77 6.12
N GLY A 180 -7.82 -20.70 6.42
CA GLY A 180 -6.52 -20.48 5.81
C GLY A 180 -6.55 -20.06 4.33
N LEU A 181 -7.67 -19.51 3.85
CA LEU A 181 -7.77 -18.99 2.49
C LEU A 181 -6.95 -17.71 2.32
N THR A 182 -6.52 -17.46 1.08
CA THR A 182 -5.96 -16.16 0.72
C THR A 182 -7.04 -15.08 0.75
N CYS A 183 -6.64 -13.83 1.00
CA CYS A 183 -7.58 -12.69 0.97
C CYS A 183 -8.33 -12.59 -0.36
N ALA A 184 -7.68 -12.91 -1.49
CA ALA A 184 -8.30 -12.93 -2.80
C ALA A 184 -9.42 -13.97 -2.92
N ARG A 185 -9.19 -15.22 -2.50
CA ARG A 185 -10.23 -16.27 -2.54
C ARG A 185 -11.37 -16.00 -1.56
N ALA A 186 -11.06 -15.47 -0.38
CA ALA A 186 -12.07 -15.07 0.58
C ALA A 186 -12.90 -13.89 0.05
N ALA A 187 -12.27 -12.92 -0.62
CA ALA A 187 -12.93 -11.77 -1.25
C ALA A 187 -13.90 -12.17 -2.35
N GLU A 188 -13.50 -13.10 -3.23
CA GLU A 188 -14.36 -13.68 -4.26
C GLU A 188 -15.60 -14.35 -3.65
N ARG A 189 -15.41 -15.11 -2.57
CA ARG A 189 -16.50 -15.86 -1.92
C ARG A 189 -17.52 -14.97 -1.20
N VAL A 190 -17.09 -13.84 -0.64
CA VAL A 190 -17.96 -12.94 0.14
C VAL A 190 -18.40 -11.69 -0.63
N GLY A 191 -18.03 -11.58 -1.92
CA GLY A 191 -18.35 -10.41 -2.74
C GLY A 191 -17.69 -9.11 -2.24
N ALA A 192 -16.46 -9.18 -1.75
CA ALA A 192 -15.70 -8.03 -1.26
C ALA A 192 -14.43 -7.77 -2.07
N SER A 193 -13.77 -6.63 -1.81
CA SER A 193 -12.43 -6.40 -2.34
C SER A 193 -11.39 -7.13 -1.49
N GLU A 194 -10.32 -7.61 -2.12
CA GLU A 194 -9.17 -8.21 -1.42
C GLU A 194 -8.62 -7.29 -0.32
N THR A 195 -8.54 -5.99 -0.62
CA THR A 195 -8.10 -4.96 0.34
C THR A 195 -9.02 -4.89 1.56
N SER A 196 -10.34 -4.94 1.36
CA SER A 196 -11.33 -4.94 2.45
C SER A 196 -11.13 -6.15 3.36
N VAL A 197 -11.03 -7.35 2.75
CA VAL A 197 -10.81 -8.60 3.50
C VAL A 197 -9.50 -8.57 4.27
N GLY A 198 -8.42 -8.07 3.65
CA GLY A 198 -7.12 -7.92 4.30
C GLY A 198 -7.17 -6.97 5.52
N LEU A 199 -7.91 -5.86 5.40
CA LEU A 199 -8.13 -4.94 6.52
C LEU A 199 -8.94 -5.60 7.64
N TRP A 200 -10.01 -6.32 7.33
CA TRP A 200 -10.82 -7.00 8.35
C TRP A 200 -10.05 -8.07 9.10
N ALA A 201 -9.28 -8.90 8.40
CA ALA A 201 -8.43 -9.90 9.03
C ALA A 201 -7.36 -9.25 9.92
N LYS A 202 -6.80 -8.11 9.51
CA LYS A 202 -5.83 -7.35 10.31
C LYS A 202 -6.47 -6.78 11.58
N GLU A 203 -7.64 -6.16 11.47
CA GLU A 203 -8.39 -5.63 12.62
C GLU A 203 -8.79 -6.74 13.59
N HIS A 204 -9.27 -7.87 13.08
CA HIS A 204 -9.65 -9.02 13.92
C HIS A 204 -8.46 -9.59 14.70
N ARG A 205 -7.29 -9.70 14.05
CA ARG A 205 -6.06 -10.14 14.73
C ARG A 205 -5.65 -9.17 15.84
N ALA A 206 -5.73 -7.86 15.59
CA ALA A 206 -5.43 -6.85 16.58
C ALA A 206 -6.37 -6.92 17.79
N LEU A 207 -7.66 -7.14 17.56
CA LEU A 207 -8.67 -7.26 18.62
C LEU A 207 -8.43 -8.50 19.50
N HIS A 208 -8.05 -9.62 18.89
CA HIS A 208 -7.89 -10.91 19.59
C HIS A 208 -6.44 -11.21 20.00
N SER A 209 -5.55 -10.22 19.94
CA SER A 209 -4.10 -10.39 20.21
C SER A 209 -3.46 -11.55 19.44
N ILE A 210 -4.00 -11.88 18.26
CA ILE A 210 -3.41 -12.89 17.39
C ILE A 210 -2.16 -12.23 16.77
N PRO A 211 -0.95 -12.75 17.01
CA PRO A 211 0.25 -12.13 16.51
C PRO A 211 0.13 -11.95 14.99
N PRO A 212 0.53 -10.78 14.44
CA PRO A 212 0.50 -10.58 13.02
C PRO A 212 1.31 -11.70 12.38
N THR A 213 0.69 -12.45 11.47
CA THR A 213 1.43 -13.39 10.61
C THR A 213 2.58 -12.59 10.02
N ARG A 214 3.83 -12.95 10.36
CA ARG A 214 5.04 -12.30 9.83
C ARG A 214 4.83 -12.20 8.32
N ARG A 215 4.75 -10.98 7.78
CA ARG A 215 4.39 -10.65 6.39
C ARG A 215 4.34 -11.87 5.46
N GLY A 216 3.12 -12.30 5.12
CA GLY A 216 2.91 -13.28 4.07
C GLY A 216 2.51 -14.65 4.60
N HIS A 217 1.28 -15.01 4.22
CA HIS A 217 0.74 -16.37 4.11
C HIS A 217 0.66 -17.20 5.41
N PRO A 218 -0.43 -17.97 5.62
CA PRO A 218 -0.52 -18.89 6.74
C PRO A 218 0.60 -19.94 6.75
N GLU A 219 0.93 -20.46 7.93
CA GLU A 219 2.00 -21.46 8.12
C GLU A 219 1.75 -22.76 7.34
N HIS A 220 0.50 -23.19 7.16
CA HIS A 220 0.22 -24.36 6.30
C HIS A 220 0.54 -24.09 4.83
N VAL A 221 0.37 -22.85 4.35
CA VAL A 221 0.75 -22.48 2.97
C VAL A 221 2.25 -22.48 2.80
N HIS A 222 2.99 -22.03 3.82
CA HIS A 222 4.43 -22.13 3.88
C HIS A 222 4.90 -23.59 3.82
N ARG A 223 4.38 -24.45 4.71
CA ARG A 223 4.71 -25.89 4.75
C ARG A 223 4.37 -26.58 3.44
N GLU A 224 3.20 -26.31 2.88
CA GLU A 224 2.77 -26.89 1.62
C GLU A 224 3.66 -26.45 0.45
N ALA A 225 4.02 -25.17 0.37
CA ALA A 225 4.93 -24.68 -0.66
C ALA A 225 6.31 -25.34 -0.57
N VAL A 226 6.83 -25.53 0.64
CA VAL A 226 8.12 -26.19 0.88
C VAL A 226 8.04 -27.68 0.51
N ARG A 227 6.97 -28.37 0.90
CA ARG A 227 6.69 -29.76 0.52
C ARG A 227 6.63 -29.94 -1.00
N LEU A 228 5.85 -29.10 -1.68
CA LEU A 228 5.71 -29.16 -3.15
C LEU A 228 7.07 -29.01 -3.86
N VAL A 229 7.94 -28.13 -3.36
CA VAL A 229 9.25 -27.92 -3.98
C VAL A 229 10.24 -29.01 -3.60
N LEU A 230 10.41 -29.31 -2.32
CA LEU A 230 11.44 -30.23 -1.83
C LEU A 230 11.07 -31.70 -2.06
N GLU A 231 9.82 -32.06 -1.76
CA GLU A 231 9.35 -33.44 -1.83
C GLU A 231 8.72 -33.76 -3.18
N ASP A 232 7.80 -32.90 -3.64
CA ASP A 232 7.10 -33.15 -4.90
C ASP A 232 7.92 -32.80 -6.14
N GLY A 233 9.00 -32.03 -5.98
CA GLY A 233 9.90 -31.65 -7.05
C GLY A 233 9.33 -30.65 -8.04
N LEU A 234 8.26 -29.95 -7.66
CA LEU A 234 7.70 -28.87 -8.46
C LEU A 234 8.70 -27.72 -8.54
N SER A 235 8.67 -27.00 -9.67
CA SER A 235 9.34 -25.72 -9.76
C SER A 235 8.71 -24.72 -8.77
N ARG A 236 9.50 -23.75 -8.32
CA ARG A 236 9.03 -22.70 -7.41
C ARG A 236 7.84 -21.92 -7.99
N ALA A 237 7.80 -21.75 -9.30
CA ALA A 237 6.70 -21.09 -10.00
C ALA A 237 5.41 -21.93 -9.98
N GLN A 238 5.51 -23.26 -10.17
CA GLN A 238 4.37 -24.17 -10.06
C GLN A 238 3.83 -24.21 -8.62
N ALA A 239 4.72 -24.33 -7.63
CA ALA A 239 4.34 -24.29 -6.21
C ALA A 239 3.70 -22.94 -5.84
N ALA A 240 4.24 -21.82 -6.33
CA ALA A 240 3.66 -20.49 -6.16
C ALA A 240 2.25 -20.39 -6.73
N LYS A 241 2.04 -20.87 -7.96
CA LYS A 241 0.72 -20.92 -8.61
C LYS A 241 -0.29 -21.76 -7.81
N GLN A 242 0.14 -22.89 -7.27
CA GLN A 242 -0.74 -23.79 -6.51
C GLN A 242 -1.09 -23.24 -5.13
N THR A 243 -0.14 -22.58 -4.47
CA THR A 243 -0.30 -22.05 -3.10
C THR A 243 -0.82 -20.62 -3.04
N GLY A 244 -0.86 -19.90 -4.18
CA GLY A 244 -1.18 -18.48 -4.22
C GLY A 244 -0.10 -17.59 -3.58
N ALA A 245 1.12 -18.12 -3.40
CA ALA A 245 2.27 -17.36 -2.92
C ALA A 245 3.03 -16.73 -4.08
N HIS A 246 3.72 -15.62 -3.81
CA HIS A 246 4.64 -15.05 -4.79
C HIS A 246 5.87 -15.96 -4.93
N THR A 247 6.38 -16.16 -6.15
CA THR A 247 7.52 -17.05 -6.42
C THR A 247 8.75 -16.75 -5.55
N GLY A 248 9.08 -15.47 -5.37
CA GLY A 248 10.20 -15.05 -4.51
C GLY A 248 9.96 -15.33 -3.01
N THR A 249 8.71 -15.41 -2.57
CA THR A 249 8.37 -15.81 -1.20
C THR A 249 8.59 -17.31 -1.02
N VAL A 250 8.11 -18.13 -1.97
CA VAL A 250 8.35 -19.58 -1.98
C VAL A 250 9.85 -19.88 -2.00
N GLU A 251 10.62 -19.15 -2.80
CA GLU A 251 12.08 -19.30 -2.83
C GLU A 251 12.70 -19.07 -1.45
N ARG A 252 12.33 -17.97 -0.78
CA ARG A 252 12.86 -17.62 0.54
C ARG A 252 12.51 -18.70 1.58
N TRP A 253 11.28 -19.19 1.57
CA TRP A 253 10.85 -20.28 2.43
C TRP A 253 11.68 -21.54 2.23
N VAL A 254 11.81 -22.00 0.98
CA VAL A 254 12.61 -23.18 0.65
C VAL A 254 14.08 -22.99 1.07
N GLN A 255 14.65 -21.80 0.90
CA GLN A 255 16.01 -21.50 1.36
C GLN A 255 16.15 -21.57 2.88
N LEU A 256 15.18 -21.08 3.64
CA LEU A 256 15.17 -21.16 5.10
C LEU A 256 15.05 -22.60 5.58
N SER A 257 14.08 -23.36 5.05
CA SER A 257 13.90 -24.78 5.40
C SER A 257 15.13 -25.62 5.04
N LEU A 258 15.78 -25.35 3.90
CA LEU A 258 17.05 -26.01 3.58
C LEU A 258 18.14 -25.67 4.60
N ARG A 259 18.29 -24.41 5.01
CA ARG A 259 19.28 -24.04 6.03
C ARG A 259 19.01 -24.75 7.36
N GLU A 260 17.75 -24.89 7.75
CA GLU A 260 17.35 -25.62 8.96
C GLU A 260 17.68 -27.11 8.83
N LEU A 261 17.34 -27.75 7.71
CA LEU A 261 17.70 -29.14 7.44
C LEU A 261 19.22 -29.37 7.44
N HIS A 262 20.03 -28.43 6.94
CA HIS A 262 21.49 -28.56 6.98
C HIS A 262 22.08 -28.42 8.39
N ARG A 263 21.33 -27.87 9.36
CA ARG A 263 21.74 -27.87 10.77
C ARG A 263 21.50 -29.22 11.44
N ASP A 264 20.62 -30.05 10.88
CA ASP A 264 20.31 -31.39 11.37
C ASP A 264 20.56 -32.44 10.26
N PRO A 265 21.80 -32.97 10.15
CA PRO A 265 22.16 -33.95 9.13
C PRO A 265 21.29 -35.20 9.13
N GLY A 266 20.75 -35.60 10.30
CA GLY A 266 19.88 -36.76 10.42
C GLY A 266 18.54 -36.55 9.72
N GLN A 267 17.92 -35.37 9.88
CA GLN A 267 16.69 -35.02 9.17
C GLN A 267 16.91 -34.90 7.66
N LEU A 268 18.03 -34.30 7.26
CA LEU A 268 18.39 -34.17 5.85
C LEU A 268 18.62 -35.54 5.19
N GLN A 269 19.34 -36.44 5.86
CA GLN A 269 19.54 -37.82 5.39
C GLN A 269 18.23 -38.60 5.32
N ALA A 270 17.37 -38.49 6.34
CA ALA A 270 16.06 -39.15 6.36
C ALA A 270 15.14 -38.65 5.23
N LEU A 271 15.16 -37.34 4.95
CA LEU A 271 14.44 -36.77 3.81
C LEU A 271 14.99 -37.32 2.48
N ALA A 272 16.30 -37.30 2.28
CA ALA A 272 16.94 -37.80 1.07
C ALA A 272 16.62 -39.28 0.81
N ALA A 273 16.67 -40.12 1.85
CA ALA A 273 16.29 -41.53 1.77
C ALA A 273 14.81 -41.71 1.37
N ARG A 274 13.90 -40.92 1.95
CA ARG A 274 12.48 -40.95 1.57
C ARG A 274 12.27 -40.57 0.10
N LEU A 275 12.97 -39.54 -0.40
CA LEU A 275 12.86 -39.11 -1.79
C LEU A 275 13.39 -40.17 -2.77
N ALA A 276 14.50 -40.83 -2.41
CA ALA A 276 15.06 -41.91 -3.22
C ALA A 276 14.13 -43.14 -3.30
N VAL A 277 13.46 -43.48 -2.19
CA VAL A 277 12.56 -44.65 -2.13
C VAL A 277 11.22 -44.40 -2.82
N HIS A 278 10.60 -43.23 -2.62
CA HIS A 278 9.19 -43.06 -2.97
C HIS A 278 8.94 -42.58 -4.41
N ARG A 279 9.94 -42.06 -5.13
CA ARG A 279 9.64 -41.29 -6.36
C ARG A 279 10.44 -41.63 -7.60
N ASN A 280 11.28 -42.67 -7.59
CA ASN A 280 12.17 -43.00 -8.73
C ASN A 280 12.91 -41.76 -9.27
N GLN A 281 13.18 -40.77 -8.41
CA GLN A 281 13.84 -39.56 -8.84
C GLN A 281 15.33 -39.84 -9.00
N PRO A 282 15.96 -39.39 -10.10
CA PRO A 282 17.38 -39.62 -10.30
C PRO A 282 18.17 -38.89 -9.21
N LEU A 283 19.19 -39.58 -8.66
CA LEU A 283 20.00 -39.05 -7.56
C LEU A 283 20.60 -37.64 -7.83
N PRO A 284 21.04 -37.30 -9.06
CA PRO A 284 21.48 -35.94 -9.37
C PRO A 284 20.42 -34.86 -9.11
N ASP A 285 19.14 -35.14 -9.38
CA ASP A 285 18.06 -34.16 -9.18
C ASP A 285 17.74 -33.96 -7.70
N ILE A 286 17.77 -35.05 -6.93
CA ILE A 286 17.62 -35.00 -5.47
C ILE A 286 18.78 -34.19 -4.87
N ALA A 287 20.02 -34.48 -5.28
CA ALA A 287 21.22 -33.77 -4.82
C ALA A 287 21.16 -32.28 -5.13
N LYS A 288 20.81 -31.90 -6.37
CA LYS A 288 20.65 -30.51 -6.79
C LYS A 288 19.57 -29.78 -5.99
N ARG A 289 18.44 -30.42 -5.74
CA ARG A 289 17.30 -29.84 -5.01
C ARG A 289 17.62 -29.61 -3.53
N LEU A 290 18.24 -30.61 -2.90
CA LEU A 290 18.67 -30.54 -1.50
C LEU A 290 19.97 -29.74 -1.32
N ARG A 291 20.64 -29.33 -2.40
CA ARG A 291 21.94 -28.62 -2.39
C ARG A 291 23.05 -29.39 -1.67
N ILE A 292 23.08 -30.71 -1.85
CA ILE A 292 24.11 -31.60 -1.29
C ILE A 292 25.01 -32.14 -2.41
N PRO A 293 26.30 -32.40 -2.14
CA PRO A 293 27.16 -33.09 -3.08
C PRO A 293 26.62 -34.49 -3.42
N LEU A 294 26.62 -34.87 -4.70
CA LEU A 294 26.10 -36.17 -5.15
C LEU A 294 26.81 -37.36 -4.47
N GLY A 295 28.11 -37.24 -4.23
CA GLY A 295 28.90 -38.27 -3.53
C GLY A 295 28.44 -38.47 -2.08
N ASP A 296 28.03 -37.41 -1.38
CA ASP A 296 27.54 -37.49 0.00
C ASP A 296 26.19 -38.20 0.03
N LEU A 297 25.29 -37.84 -0.89
CA LEU A 297 24.01 -38.50 -1.05
C LEU A 297 24.17 -40.01 -1.31
N ALA A 298 25.06 -40.39 -2.22
CA ALA A 298 25.31 -41.81 -2.54
C ALA A 298 25.85 -42.59 -1.35
N ARG A 299 26.75 -41.98 -0.55
CA ARG A 299 27.26 -42.57 0.69
C ARG A 299 26.14 -42.77 1.71
N TRP A 300 25.33 -41.73 1.95
CA TRP A 300 24.21 -41.80 2.90
C TRP A 300 23.21 -42.89 2.61
N LEU A 301 22.85 -43.08 1.33
CA LEU A 301 21.92 -44.13 0.91
C LEU A 301 22.54 -45.53 1.06
N SER A 302 23.85 -45.65 0.79
CA SER A 302 24.58 -46.91 0.98
C SER A 302 24.65 -47.31 2.44
N ASP A 303 24.92 -46.35 3.33
CA ASP A 303 24.99 -46.55 4.78
C ASP A 303 23.61 -46.93 5.36
N ASP A 304 22.54 -46.24 4.94
CA ASP A 304 21.16 -46.57 5.33
C ASP A 304 20.77 -48.00 4.87
N HIS A 305 21.11 -48.37 3.64
CA HIS A 305 20.86 -49.73 3.15
C HIS A 305 21.66 -50.78 3.93
N ARG A 306 22.94 -50.50 4.28
CA ARG A 306 23.77 -51.40 5.10
C ARG A 306 23.17 -51.56 6.49
N ALA A 307 22.75 -50.48 7.13
CA ALA A 307 22.11 -50.50 8.44
C ALA A 307 20.80 -51.31 8.43
N LYS A 308 19.96 -51.15 7.40
CA LYS A 308 18.71 -51.91 7.23
C LYS A 308 18.95 -53.40 7.01
N ARG A 309 19.98 -53.79 6.23
CA ARG A 309 20.37 -55.21 6.09
C ARG A 309 20.83 -55.79 7.42
N GLY A 310 21.68 -55.09 8.15
CA GLY A 310 22.17 -55.52 9.47
C GLY A 310 21.02 -55.79 10.45
N LYS A 311 20.05 -54.87 10.53
CA LYS A 311 18.85 -55.03 11.38
C LYS A 311 18.00 -56.25 10.98
N ARG A 312 17.83 -56.50 9.67
CA ARG A 312 17.09 -57.68 9.19
C ARG A 312 17.80 -58.99 9.55
N HIS A 313 19.12 -59.06 9.38
CA HIS A 313 19.89 -60.25 9.77
C HIS A 313 19.86 -60.50 11.27
N ALA A 314 19.98 -59.45 12.10
CA ALA A 314 19.85 -59.57 13.54
C ALA A 314 18.46 -60.09 13.96
N ALA A 315 17.39 -59.56 13.33
CA ALA A 315 16.03 -60.01 13.59
C ALA A 315 15.77 -61.47 13.14
N LEU A 316 16.39 -61.92 12.05
CA LEU A 316 16.30 -63.32 11.60
C LEU A 316 17.03 -64.26 12.57
N ARG A 317 18.25 -63.92 12.98
CA ARG A 317 19.01 -64.71 13.97
C ARG A 317 18.28 -64.82 15.31
N ALA A 318 17.63 -63.74 15.75
CA ALA A 318 16.83 -63.75 16.97
C ALA A 318 15.59 -64.65 16.87
N LYS A 319 15.06 -64.89 15.66
CA LYS A 319 13.94 -65.80 15.43
C LYS A 319 14.35 -67.27 15.29
N GLU A 320 15.60 -67.55 14.90
CA GLU A 320 16.11 -68.91 14.76
C GLU A 320 16.67 -69.48 16.08
N GLY A 321 16.98 -68.62 17.06
CA GLY A 321 17.47 -69.01 18.38
C GLY A 321 16.42 -69.02 19.50
N ALA A 322 15.14 -68.83 19.17
CA ALA A 322 13.99 -68.88 20.08
C ALA A 322 13.05 -70.00 19.66
#